data_AF-A0A9E5HVT5-F1
#
_entry.id   AF-A0A9E5HVT5-F1
#
_cell.length_a   1.000
_cell.length_b   1.000
_cell.length_c   1.000
_cell.angle_alpha   90.00
_cell.angle_beta   90.00
_cell.angle_gamma   90.00
#
_symmetry.space_group_name_H-M   'P 1'
#
loop_
_entity.id
_entity.type
_entity.pdbx_description
1 polymer ?
#
loop_
_entity_poly.entity_id
_entity_poly.type
_entity_poly.pdbx_seq_one_letter_code
_entity_poly.pdbx_strand_id
1 'polypeptide(L)'
;MSEVRWDFLTGFWSFGVPRGNDRTGRRKSRWRHSCRLHERYREPVSKELRYSERIFPSLGATLSLAALISSMTFAIWAALGLVIASSFAATATLFALLWWIRAIHTIEVSHDWLRVNDAKVTLQHLGELKVLTPNEWKCERGVNFDPGAYHAHRFWNKTGLKIKLRDERDPHNAWVIASKNPETFAKFLASD
;
A
#
# COMPACT_ATOMS: atom_id res chain seq x y z
N MET A 1 -31.26 26.35 -45.93
CA MET A 1 -30.67 25.00 -45.75
C MET A 1 -29.49 25.21 -44.80
N SER A 2 -29.66 24.70 -43.58
CA SER A 2 -28.94 25.11 -42.36
C SER A 2 -27.51 24.59 -42.28
N GLU A 3 -26.59 25.52 -42.06
CA GLU A 3 -25.19 25.30 -41.68
C GLU A 3 -25.14 25.21 -40.14
N VAL A 4 -24.79 24.04 -39.59
CA VAL A 4 -24.75 23.80 -38.14
C VAL A 4 -23.29 23.92 -37.68
N ARG A 5 -22.98 25.08 -37.08
CA ARG A 5 -21.70 25.43 -36.46
C ARG A 5 -21.74 25.05 -34.98
N TRP A 6 -20.94 24.06 -34.58
CA TRP A 6 -20.84 23.60 -33.19
C TRP A 6 -19.80 24.43 -32.41
N ASP A 7 -20.21 25.59 -31.90
CA ASP A 7 -19.43 26.43 -30.96
C ASP A 7 -19.80 26.09 -29.50
N PHE A 8 -19.43 24.89 -29.04
CA PHE A 8 -19.54 24.53 -27.62
C PHE A 8 -18.13 24.40 -27.01
N LEU A 9 -17.94 25.13 -25.90
CA LEU A 9 -16.85 25.04 -24.91
C LEU A 9 -15.69 26.07 -24.98
N THR A 10 -16.02 27.35 -25.09
CA THR A 10 -15.17 28.45 -24.59
C THR A 10 -15.95 29.32 -23.61
N GLY A 11 -16.03 28.88 -22.36
CA GLY A 11 -16.80 29.60 -21.34
C GLY A 11 -16.50 29.16 -19.93
N PHE A 12 -15.24 29.23 -19.48
CA PHE A 12 -14.94 29.02 -18.06
C PHE A 12 -13.66 29.69 -17.54
N TRP A 13 -13.25 30.84 -18.08
CA TRP A 13 -12.18 31.63 -17.45
C TRP A 13 -12.45 33.13 -17.64
N SER A 14 -13.21 33.70 -16.71
CA SER A 14 -13.17 35.14 -16.43
C SER A 14 -13.20 35.31 -14.92
N PHE A 15 -12.03 35.35 -14.31
CA PHE A 15 -11.85 35.76 -12.92
C PHE A 15 -11.09 37.09 -12.94
N GLY A 16 -11.84 38.18 -12.79
CA GLY A 16 -11.30 39.51 -12.58
C GLY A 16 -10.60 39.59 -11.23
N VAL A 17 -9.35 40.05 -11.22
CA VAL A 17 -8.58 40.33 -10.02
C VAL A 17 -8.86 41.77 -9.58
N PRO A 18 -9.35 42.04 -8.35
CA PRO A 18 -9.42 43.39 -7.83
C PRO A 18 -8.01 43.88 -7.49
N ARG A 19 -7.61 45.03 -8.05
CA ARG A 19 -6.39 45.75 -7.63
C ARG A 19 -6.65 46.42 -6.28
N GLY A 20 -6.30 45.73 -5.21
CA GLY A 20 -6.13 46.31 -3.88
C GLY A 20 -4.78 47.04 -3.79
N ASN A 21 -4.84 48.33 -3.46
CA ASN A 21 -3.69 49.18 -3.17
C ASN A 21 -3.36 49.10 -1.68
N ASP A 22 -2.22 48.51 -1.33
CA ASP A 22 -1.71 48.42 0.04
C ASP A 22 -0.30 49.00 0.16
N ARG A 23 -0.24 50.33 0.19
CA ARG A 23 0.87 51.07 0.80
C ARG A 23 0.81 50.88 2.32
N THR A 24 1.56 49.94 2.89
CA THR A 24 2.11 50.10 4.25
C THR A 24 3.23 49.10 4.49
N GLY A 25 4.44 49.63 4.71
CA GLY A 25 5.54 48.82 5.23
C GLY A 25 5.26 48.35 6.66
N ARG A 26 5.36 47.04 6.90
CA ARG A 26 5.86 46.50 8.18
C ARG A 26 6.08 44.98 8.12
N ARG A 27 7.26 44.60 8.60
CA ARG A 27 7.67 43.29 9.16
C ARG A 27 7.79 42.09 8.21
N LYS A 28 9.05 41.82 7.87
CA LYS A 28 9.65 40.48 7.85
C LYS A 28 9.11 39.61 9.00
N SER A 29 9.08 38.30 8.76
CA SER A 29 8.87 37.18 9.70
C SER A 29 7.44 36.64 9.86
N ARG A 30 6.97 35.84 8.89
CA ARG A 30 5.89 34.87 9.17
C ARG A 30 5.85 33.65 8.22
N TRP A 31 6.99 33.04 7.94
CA TRP A 31 7.06 31.77 7.21
C TRP A 31 7.91 30.75 7.98
N ARG A 32 7.52 30.44 9.23
CA ARG A 32 8.19 29.43 10.06
C ARG A 32 7.27 28.36 10.67
N HIS A 33 5.98 28.33 10.32
CA HIS A 33 5.00 27.53 11.08
C HIS A 33 4.31 26.40 10.32
N SER A 34 4.64 26.12 9.05
CA SER A 34 4.00 25.04 8.30
C SER A 34 4.76 23.70 8.28
N CYS A 35 5.96 23.60 8.86
CA CYS A 35 6.70 22.33 8.94
C CYS A 35 6.47 21.55 10.25
N ARG A 36 5.75 22.10 11.23
CA ARG A 36 5.62 21.51 12.58
C ARG A 36 4.53 20.43 12.72
N LEU A 37 3.69 20.23 11.71
CA LEU A 37 2.57 19.26 11.80
C LEU A 37 2.92 17.86 11.27
N HIS A 38 3.94 17.72 10.41
CA HIS A 38 4.43 16.41 9.96
C HIS A 38 5.44 15.75 10.91
N GLU A 39 5.93 16.50 11.89
CA GLU A 39 6.95 16.03 12.84
C GLU A 39 6.35 15.18 13.98
N ARG A 40 5.02 15.19 14.15
CA ARG A 40 4.33 14.43 15.20
C ARG A 40 4.15 12.93 14.90
N TYR A 41 4.46 12.48 13.67
CA TYR A 41 4.34 11.06 13.27
C TYR A 41 5.64 10.43 12.75
N ARG A 42 6.79 11.08 12.93
CA ARG A 42 8.08 10.45 12.67
C ARG A 42 8.58 9.81 13.96
N GLU A 43 7.90 8.74 14.38
CA GLU A 43 8.44 7.80 15.38
C GLU A 43 9.86 7.38 14.94
N PRO A 44 10.84 7.35 15.86
CA PRO A 44 12.22 7.03 15.54
C PRO A 44 12.31 5.54 15.15
N VAL A 45 12.21 5.25 13.85
CA VAL A 45 12.55 3.94 13.29
C VAL A 45 14.08 3.80 13.33
N SER A 46 14.65 3.54 14.51
CA SER A 46 16.00 2.95 14.63
C SER A 46 16.45 2.88 16.09
N LYS A 47 16.12 1.79 16.78
CA LYS A 47 17.10 1.00 17.58
C LYS A 47 16.51 -0.27 18.21
N GLU A 48 15.18 -0.36 18.36
CA GLU A 48 14.48 -1.45 19.08
C GLU A 48 13.64 -2.35 18.14
N LEU A 49 14.09 -2.57 16.90
CA LEU A 49 13.42 -3.49 15.96
C LEU A 49 14.03 -4.88 16.11
N ARG A 50 13.26 -5.81 16.68
CA ARG A 50 13.69 -7.20 16.88
C ARG A 50 13.55 -8.03 15.61
N TYR A 51 12.52 -7.77 14.82
CA TYR A 51 12.26 -8.49 13.58
C TYR A 51 11.68 -7.58 12.51
N SER A 52 12.21 -7.67 11.29
CA SER A 52 11.70 -6.96 10.12
C SER A 52 11.70 -7.90 8.93
N GLU A 53 10.53 -8.14 8.36
CA GLU A 53 10.35 -8.97 7.17
C GLU A 53 9.71 -8.16 6.05
N ARG A 54 10.32 -8.23 4.85
CA ARG A 54 9.74 -7.69 3.62
C ARG A 54 9.46 -8.82 2.65
N ILE A 55 8.20 -8.92 2.22
CA ILE A 55 7.74 -9.90 1.25
C ILE A 55 7.47 -9.18 -0.06
N PHE A 56 8.28 -9.51 -1.06
CA PHE A 56 8.14 -9.02 -2.42
C PHE A 56 7.08 -9.82 -3.18
N PRO A 57 6.49 -9.24 -4.24
CA PRO A 57 5.65 -9.97 -5.18
C PRO A 57 6.38 -11.19 -5.77
N SER A 58 5.63 -12.23 -6.14
CA SER A 58 6.27 -13.43 -6.70
C SER A 58 6.91 -13.14 -8.05
N LEU A 59 8.14 -13.62 -8.24
CA LEU A 59 8.86 -13.45 -9.50
C LEU A 59 8.05 -13.98 -10.69
N GLY A 60 7.39 -15.13 -10.51
CA GLY A 60 6.52 -15.72 -11.53
C GLY A 60 5.38 -14.80 -11.96
N ALA A 61 4.58 -14.26 -11.02
CA ALA A 61 3.47 -13.36 -11.36
C ALA A 61 3.97 -12.10 -12.09
N THR A 62 5.15 -11.63 -11.70
CA THR A 62 5.71 -10.41 -12.26
C THR A 62 6.28 -10.59 -13.66
N LEU A 63 6.92 -11.73 -13.93
CA LEU A 63 7.34 -12.11 -15.26
C LEU A 63 6.14 -12.37 -16.17
N SER A 64 5.09 -13.03 -15.67
CA SER A 64 3.85 -13.22 -16.42
C SER A 64 3.20 -11.88 -16.79
N LEU A 65 3.14 -10.92 -15.87
CA LEU A 65 2.60 -9.59 -16.15
C LEU A 65 3.45 -8.84 -17.19
N ALA A 66 4.78 -8.87 -17.04
CA ALA A 66 5.69 -8.26 -18.01
C ALA A 66 5.53 -8.89 -19.41
N ALA A 67 5.40 -10.22 -19.48
CA ALA A 67 5.18 -10.94 -20.74
C ALA A 67 3.84 -10.55 -21.40
N LEU A 68 2.76 -10.42 -20.63
CA LEU A 68 1.45 -9.97 -21.14
C LEU A 68 1.52 -8.54 -21.69
N ILE A 69 2.16 -7.62 -20.97
CA ILE A 69 2.33 -6.24 -21.42
C ILE A 69 3.18 -6.19 -22.70
N SER A 70 4.25 -6.99 -22.76
CA SER A 70 5.14 -7.06 -23.92
C SER A 70 4.43 -7.63 -25.14
N SER A 71 3.66 -8.72 -24.94
CA SER A 71 2.85 -9.34 -25.99
C SER A 71 1.81 -8.38 -26.56
N MET A 72 1.08 -7.66 -25.70
CA MET A 72 0.08 -6.68 -26.13
C MET A 72 0.72 -5.48 -26.85
N THR A 73 1.86 -5.01 -26.35
CA THR A 73 2.62 -3.91 -26.97
C THR A 73 3.07 -4.29 -28.39
N PHE A 74 3.55 -5.52 -28.57
CA PHE A 74 3.97 -6.02 -29.88
C PHE A 74 2.80 -6.09 -30.88
N ALA A 75 1.63 -6.54 -30.43
CA ALA A 75 0.42 -6.56 -31.26
C ALA A 75 -0.02 -5.13 -31.68
N ILE A 76 -0.01 -4.18 -30.73
CA ILE A 76 -0.35 -2.77 -31.01
C ILE A 76 0.65 -2.14 -31.98
N TRP A 77 1.94 -2.44 -31.82
CA TRP A 77 2.99 -1.97 -32.72
C TRP A 77 2.76 -2.40 -34.15
N ALA A 78 2.40 -3.66 -34.37
CA ALA A 78 2.10 -4.19 -35.70
C ALA A 78 0.87 -3.55 -36.35
N ALA A 79 -0.14 -3.14 -35.57
CA ALA A 79 -1.41 -2.61 -36.08
C ALA A 79 -1.45 -1.08 -36.24
N LEU A 80 -0.87 -0.35 -35.28
CA LEU A 80 -1.05 1.11 -35.13
C LEU A 80 0.27 1.89 -35.21
N GLY A 81 1.41 1.19 -35.32
CA GLY A 81 2.73 1.80 -35.43
C GLY A 81 3.37 2.18 -34.10
N LEU A 82 4.57 2.76 -34.19
CA LEU A 82 5.49 2.91 -33.05
C LEU A 82 5.03 3.94 -32.00
N VAL A 83 4.40 5.04 -32.42
CA VAL A 83 4.02 6.13 -31.50
C VAL A 83 2.94 5.68 -30.51
N ILE A 84 1.94 4.94 -31.00
CA ILE A 84 0.83 4.46 -30.17
C ILE A 84 1.30 3.31 -29.27
N ALA A 85 2.10 2.39 -29.82
CA ALA A 85 2.64 1.26 -29.06
C ALA A 85 3.55 1.70 -27.91
N SER A 86 4.43 2.68 -28.12
CA SER A 86 5.33 3.19 -27.08
C SER A 86 4.56 3.92 -25.96
N SER A 87 3.52 4.69 -26.31
CA SER A 87 2.65 5.36 -25.34
C SER A 87 1.89 4.36 -24.45
N PHE A 88 1.39 3.28 -25.06
CA PHE A 88 0.76 2.18 -24.31
C PHE A 88 1.77 1.48 -23.40
N ALA A 89 2.93 1.10 -23.93
CA ALA A 89 3.98 0.42 -23.17
C ALA A 89 4.43 1.23 -21.96
N ALA A 90 4.65 2.54 -22.14
CA ALA A 90 5.04 3.44 -21.05
C ALA A 90 3.97 3.51 -19.97
N THR A 91 2.71 3.68 -20.36
CA THR A 91 1.58 3.79 -19.44
C THR A 91 1.36 2.46 -18.68
N ALA A 92 1.32 1.34 -19.39
CA ALA A 92 1.15 0.01 -18.79
C ALA A 92 2.30 -0.35 -17.84
N THR A 93 3.54 -0.04 -18.21
CA THR A 93 4.72 -0.27 -17.36
C THR A 93 4.66 0.60 -16.09
N LEU A 94 4.25 1.86 -16.20
CA LEU A 94 4.07 2.74 -15.05
C LEU A 94 3.03 2.17 -14.07
N PHE A 95 1.87 1.75 -14.57
CA PHE A 95 0.84 1.12 -13.73
C PHE A 95 1.33 -0.17 -13.08
N ALA A 96 2.05 -1.02 -13.83
CA ALA A 96 2.64 -2.25 -13.30
C ALA A 96 3.66 -1.96 -12.18
N LEU A 97 4.48 -0.92 -12.33
CA LEU A 97 5.44 -0.49 -11.30
C LEU A 97 4.73 0.04 -10.05
N LEU A 98 3.71 0.88 -10.20
CA LEU A 98 2.92 1.38 -9.07
C LEU A 98 2.23 0.23 -8.32
N TRP A 99 1.68 -0.72 -9.06
CA TRP A 99 1.09 -1.93 -8.48
C TRP A 99 2.15 -2.76 -7.74
N TRP A 100 3.33 -2.94 -8.32
CA TRP A 100 4.44 -3.66 -7.68
C TRP A 100 4.81 -3.06 -6.33
N ILE A 101 5.00 -1.74 -6.28
CA ILE A 101 5.40 -1.05 -5.04
C ILE A 101 4.32 -1.25 -3.97
N ARG A 102 3.05 -1.17 -4.34
CA ARG A 102 1.92 -1.39 -3.41
C ARG A 102 1.77 -2.85 -2.97
N ALA A 103 2.23 -3.79 -3.79
CA ALA A 103 2.16 -5.20 -3.52
C ALA A 103 3.18 -5.66 -2.45
N ILE A 104 4.21 -4.84 -2.16
CA ILE A 104 5.20 -5.13 -1.10
C ILE A 104 4.50 -5.21 0.25
N HIS A 105 4.72 -6.32 0.95
CA HIS A 105 4.20 -6.53 2.30
C HIS A 105 5.33 -6.34 3.30
N THR A 106 5.13 -5.49 4.31
CA THR A 106 6.15 -5.22 5.34
C THR A 106 5.61 -5.59 6.70
N ILE A 107 6.39 -6.36 7.46
CA ILE A 107 6.09 -6.79 8.82
C ILE A 107 7.25 -6.32 9.70
N GLU A 108 6.93 -5.60 10.77
CA GLU A 108 7.90 -5.06 11.70
C GLU A 108 7.45 -5.38 13.13
N VAL A 109 8.35 -5.95 13.93
CA VAL A 109 8.12 -6.29 15.34
C VAL A 109 9.11 -5.50 16.19
N SER A 110 8.58 -4.72 17.12
CA SER A 110 9.36 -3.98 18.12
C SER A 110 9.14 -4.56 19.52
N HIS A 111 9.54 -3.82 20.55
CA HIS A 111 9.32 -4.20 21.96
C HIS A 111 7.87 -4.06 22.39
N ASP A 112 7.19 -2.99 21.99
CA ASP A 112 5.82 -2.73 22.47
C ASP A 112 4.74 -2.95 21.40
N TRP A 113 5.13 -3.00 20.13
CA TRP A 113 4.18 -3.00 19.02
C TRP A 113 4.57 -3.93 17.86
N LEU A 114 3.54 -4.44 17.20
CA LEU A 114 3.58 -5.17 15.94
C LEU A 114 2.96 -4.30 14.85
N ARG A 115 3.69 -4.08 13.76
CA ARG A 115 3.22 -3.35 12.59
C ARG A 115 3.18 -4.26 11.37
N VAL A 116 2.06 -4.24 10.67
CA VAL A 116 1.81 -5.03 9.46
C VAL A 116 1.23 -4.11 8.40
N ASN A 117 2.03 -3.79 7.39
CA ASN A 117 1.79 -2.68 6.45
C ASN A 117 1.51 -1.36 7.18
N ASP A 118 0.26 -0.87 7.07
CA ASP A 118 -0.21 0.38 7.66
C ASP A 118 -0.90 0.16 9.03
N ALA A 119 -1.20 -1.08 9.41
CA ALA A 119 -1.86 -1.42 10.67
C ALA A 119 -0.83 -1.61 11.79
N LYS A 120 -1.08 -1.02 12.96
CA LYS A 120 -0.24 -1.11 14.16
C LYS A 120 -1.08 -1.61 15.33
N VAL A 121 -0.59 -2.63 16.04
CA VAL A 121 -1.20 -3.19 17.25
C VAL A 121 -0.16 -3.30 18.36
N THR A 122 -0.56 -3.03 19.60
CA THR A 122 0.30 -3.18 20.79
C THR A 122 0.36 -4.65 21.19
N LEU A 123 1.55 -5.16 21.58
CA LEU A 123 1.73 -6.57 21.92
C LEU A 123 0.85 -7.04 23.10
N GLN A 124 0.49 -6.12 24.01
CA GLN A 124 -0.39 -6.40 25.16
C GLN A 124 -1.77 -6.94 24.76
N HIS A 125 -2.26 -6.57 23.58
CA HIS A 125 -3.56 -7.00 23.07
C HIS A 125 -3.49 -8.29 22.28
N LEU A 126 -2.29 -8.83 22.02
CA LEU A 126 -2.13 -10.11 21.35
C LEU A 126 -2.45 -11.23 22.33
N GLY A 127 -3.30 -12.15 21.89
CA GLY A 127 -3.67 -13.36 22.62
C GLY A 127 -2.94 -14.58 22.08
N GLU A 128 -3.72 -15.62 21.83
CA GLU A 128 -3.23 -16.90 21.34
C GLU A 128 -2.60 -16.77 19.95
N LEU A 129 -1.35 -17.22 19.81
CA LEU A 129 -0.63 -17.28 18.54
C LEU A 129 -0.63 -18.72 18.02
N LYS A 130 -1.14 -18.90 16.80
CA LYS A 130 -1.15 -20.19 16.09
C LYS A 130 -0.36 -20.06 14.80
N VAL A 131 0.76 -20.77 14.70
CA VAL A 131 1.47 -20.97 13.43
C VAL A 131 0.65 -21.91 12.56
N LEU A 132 0.37 -21.51 11.31
CA LEU A 132 -0.46 -22.29 10.39
C LEU A 132 0.42 -23.06 9.42
N THR A 133 0.17 -24.35 9.29
CA THR A 133 0.78 -25.18 8.24
C THR A 133 0.28 -24.76 6.85
N PRO A 134 0.97 -25.09 5.74
CA PRO A 134 0.54 -24.70 4.39
C PRO A 134 -0.87 -25.18 4.01
N ASN A 135 -1.32 -26.31 4.58
CA ASN A 135 -2.67 -26.82 4.36
C ASN A 135 -3.70 -26.03 5.15
N GLU A 136 -3.46 -25.77 6.44
CA GLU A 136 -4.33 -24.91 7.26
C GLU A 136 -4.40 -23.49 6.69
N TRP A 137 -3.29 -22.95 6.17
CA TRP A 137 -3.23 -21.65 5.53
C TRP A 137 -4.08 -21.56 4.25
N LYS A 138 -4.19 -22.67 3.50
CA LYS A 138 -5.11 -22.75 2.35
C LYS A 138 -6.57 -22.75 2.82
N CYS A 139 -6.87 -23.49 3.89
CA CYS A 139 -8.22 -23.54 4.46
C CYS A 139 -8.66 -22.18 5.03
N GLU A 140 -7.77 -21.47 5.73
CA GLU A 140 -8.03 -20.14 6.32
C GLU A 140 -8.38 -19.09 5.25
N ARG A 141 -7.78 -19.18 4.06
CA ARG A 141 -8.10 -18.29 2.93
C ARG A 141 -9.40 -18.63 2.20
N GLY A 142 -9.95 -19.81 2.46
CA GLY A 142 -11.15 -20.32 1.80
C GLY A 142 -12.25 -20.60 2.81
N VAL A 143 -12.39 -21.88 3.17
CA VAL A 143 -13.50 -22.39 3.99
C VAL A 143 -13.56 -21.74 5.38
N ASN A 144 -12.41 -21.48 6.00
CA ASN A 144 -12.32 -20.92 7.36
C ASN A 144 -12.10 -19.41 7.37
N PHE A 145 -12.50 -18.71 6.29
CA PHE A 145 -12.32 -17.27 6.21
C PHE A 145 -13.22 -16.53 7.22
N ASP A 146 -12.59 -15.90 8.21
CA ASP A 146 -13.27 -15.07 9.20
C ASP A 146 -13.35 -13.61 8.70
N PRO A 147 -14.53 -13.07 8.40
CA PRO A 147 -14.68 -11.68 7.95
C PRO A 147 -14.35 -10.65 9.05
N GLY A 148 -14.39 -11.05 10.33
CA GLY A 148 -14.02 -10.19 11.47
C GLY A 148 -12.51 -10.10 11.68
N ALA A 149 -11.71 -10.91 10.99
CA ALA A 149 -10.26 -10.90 11.14
C ALA A 149 -9.58 -9.88 10.20
N TYR A 150 -8.51 -9.25 10.67
CA TYR A 150 -7.63 -8.47 9.83
C TYR A 150 -6.74 -9.41 9.02
N HIS A 151 -6.90 -9.36 7.69
CA HIS A 151 -6.23 -10.25 6.75
C HIS A 151 -5.05 -9.56 6.08
N ALA A 152 -3.86 -9.82 6.59
CA ALA A 152 -2.60 -9.36 6.04
C ALA A 152 -1.91 -10.47 5.24
N HIS A 153 -2.56 -10.93 4.18
CA HIS A 153 -2.00 -11.95 3.30
C HIS A 153 -1.97 -11.53 1.83
N ARG A 154 -1.20 -12.29 1.04
CA ARG A 154 -1.07 -12.14 -0.40
C ARG A 154 -1.18 -13.51 -1.05
N PHE A 155 -1.70 -13.58 -2.26
CA PHE A 155 -2.00 -14.85 -2.93
C PHE A 155 -0.74 -15.69 -3.23
N TRP A 156 0.44 -15.07 -3.31
CA TRP A 156 1.71 -15.77 -3.52
C TRP A 156 2.32 -16.36 -2.24
N ASN A 157 1.83 -15.97 -1.06
CA ASN A 157 2.35 -16.48 0.22
C ASN A 157 1.66 -17.77 0.62
N LYS A 158 2.47 -18.79 0.90
CA LYS A 158 2.00 -20.15 1.20
C LYS A 158 1.92 -20.45 2.70
N THR A 159 2.48 -19.59 3.53
CA THR A 159 2.67 -19.77 4.97
C THR A 159 2.32 -18.49 5.72
N GLY A 160 1.97 -18.65 6.99
CA GLY A 160 1.63 -17.54 7.87
C GLY A 160 1.19 -18.05 9.23
N LEU A 161 0.56 -17.15 9.97
CA LEU A 161 0.15 -17.35 11.35
C LEU A 161 -1.11 -16.56 11.65
N LYS A 162 -1.87 -17.03 12.63
CA LYS A 162 -3.08 -16.40 13.13
C LYS A 162 -2.85 -15.99 14.58
N ILE A 163 -3.15 -14.74 14.90
CA ILE A 163 -3.06 -14.20 16.25
C ILE A 163 -4.45 -13.75 16.65
N LYS A 164 -4.99 -14.27 17.75
CA LYS A 164 -6.26 -13.76 18.29
C LYS A 164 -6.00 -12.44 19.02
N LEU A 165 -6.89 -11.48 18.88
CA LEU A 165 -6.83 -10.24 19.64
C LEU A 165 -7.68 -10.37 20.90
N ARG A 166 -7.19 -9.78 21.99
CA ARG A 166 -7.88 -9.66 23.29
C ARG A 166 -8.44 -8.26 23.53
N ASP A 167 -8.33 -7.35 22.56
CA ASP A 167 -8.83 -5.99 22.68
C ASP A 167 -10.32 -5.94 22.32
N GLU A 168 -11.17 -5.56 23.29
CA GLU A 168 -12.60 -5.36 23.09
C GLU A 168 -12.91 -4.07 22.30
N ARG A 169 -11.94 -3.16 22.16
CA ARG A 169 -12.11 -1.88 21.46
C ARG A 169 -11.81 -1.98 19.97
N ASP A 170 -11.07 -3.00 19.54
CA ASP A 170 -10.77 -3.24 18.13
C ASP A 170 -11.93 -4.01 17.48
N PRO A 171 -12.49 -3.55 16.34
CA PRO A 171 -13.44 -4.35 15.57
C PRO A 171 -12.87 -5.70 15.09
N HIS A 172 -11.54 -5.90 15.11
CA HIS A 172 -10.92 -7.12 14.64
C HIS A 172 -10.71 -8.18 15.72
N ASN A 173 -11.31 -9.36 15.55
CA ASN A 173 -11.21 -10.48 16.50
C ASN A 173 -9.86 -11.23 16.41
N ALA A 174 -9.23 -11.22 15.24
CA ALA A 174 -7.98 -11.92 14.97
C ALA A 174 -7.20 -11.26 13.83
N TRP A 175 -5.89 -11.45 13.80
CA TRP A 175 -5.01 -11.05 12.71
C TRP A 175 -4.44 -12.29 12.04
N VAL A 176 -4.62 -12.40 10.73
CA VAL A 176 -4.07 -13.48 9.90
C VAL A 176 -2.98 -12.89 9.03
N ILE A 177 -1.72 -13.19 9.37
CA ILE A 177 -0.54 -12.53 8.80
C ILE A 177 0.28 -13.56 8.01
N ALA A 178 0.62 -13.21 6.77
CA ALA A 178 1.49 -14.03 5.95
C ALA A 178 2.96 -13.74 6.26
N SER A 179 3.74 -14.77 6.61
CA SER A 179 5.18 -14.67 6.85
C SER A 179 5.90 -15.79 6.10
N LYS A 180 7.10 -15.51 5.57
CA LYS A 180 7.95 -16.54 4.95
C LYS A 180 8.47 -17.52 5.99
N ASN A 181 8.73 -17.05 7.21
CA ASN A 181 9.28 -17.85 8.31
C ASN A 181 8.41 -17.68 9.56
N PRO A 182 7.20 -18.29 9.57
CA PRO A 182 6.24 -18.07 10.65
C PRO A 182 6.75 -18.58 12.01
N GLU A 183 7.62 -19.61 12.04
CA GLU A 183 8.25 -20.09 13.28
C GLU A 183 9.23 -19.09 13.87
N THR A 184 10.07 -18.48 13.04
CA THR A 184 11.00 -17.44 13.49
C THR A 184 10.22 -16.24 14.02
N PHE A 185 9.16 -15.83 13.31
CA PHE A 185 8.29 -14.75 13.74
C PHE A 185 7.61 -15.05 15.09
N ALA A 186 7.07 -16.27 15.26
CA ALA A 186 6.48 -16.71 16.51
C ALA A 186 7.47 -16.68 17.68
N LYS A 187 8.73 -17.11 17.45
CA LYS A 187 9.79 -17.06 18.47
C LYS A 187 10.07 -15.63 18.93
N PHE A 188 10.13 -14.66 18.02
CA PHE A 188 10.35 -13.25 18.37
C PHE A 188 9.17 -12.62 19.10
N LEU A 189 7.95 -13.13 18.92
CA LEU A 189 6.78 -12.69 19.68
C LEU A 189 6.66 -13.36 21.05
N ALA A 190 7.18 -14.58 21.21
CA ALA A 190 7.13 -15.34 22.45
C ALA A 190 8.33 -15.09 23.38
N SER A 191 9.37 -14.39 22.92
CA SER A 191 10.57 -14.06 23.71
C SER A 191 10.39 -12.83 24.62
N ASP A 192 9.15 -12.45 24.92
CA ASP A 192 8.72 -11.43 25.90
C ASP A 192 7.72 -12.06 26.88
#